data_AF-A0A9D7LD08-F1
#
_entry.id   AF-A0A9D7LD08-F1
#
_cell.length_a   1.000
_cell.length_b   1.000
_cell.length_c   1.000
_cell.angle_alpha   90.00
_cell.angle_beta   90.00
_cell.angle_gamma   90.00
#
_symmetry.space_group_name_H-M   'P 1'
#
loop_
_entity.id
_entity.type
_entity.pdbx_description
1 polymer ?
#
loop_
_entity_poly.entity_id
_entity_poly.type
_entity_poly.pdbx_seq_one_letter_code
_entity_poly.pdbx_strand_id
1 'polypeptide(L)' 'MRKRGTKARLARYLGLPRQRLQDCLKARTACLDAERTLRLLCWVMHRRQGRDIAF' A
#
# COMPACT_ATOMS: atom_id res chain seq x y z
N MET A 1 9.91 8.84 -14.49
CA MET A 1 9.34 7.47 -14.42
C MET A 1 10.09 6.61 -13.38
N ARG A 2 9.57 6.42 -12.16
CA ARG A 2 10.07 5.37 -11.23
C ARG A 2 8.89 4.73 -10.46
N LYS A 3 7.98 4.06 -11.18
CA LYS A 3 6.83 3.35 -10.57
C LYS A 3 7.20 1.97 -9.97
N ARG A 4 8.41 1.44 -10.24
CA ARG A 4 8.81 0.07 -9.82
C ARG A 4 9.03 -0.10 -8.31
N GLY A 5 9.30 0.98 -7.56
CA GLY A 5 9.57 0.92 -6.11
C GLY A 5 8.34 1.08 -5.21
N THR A 6 7.24 1.64 -5.74
CA THR A 6 6.09 2.06 -4.93
C THR A 6 5.38 0.87 -4.28
N LYS A 7 5.23 -0.25 -5.00
CA LYS A 7 4.61 -1.47 -4.45
C LYS A 7 5.44 -2.08 -3.32
N ALA A 8 6.78 -2.01 -3.42
CA ALA A 8 7.68 -2.52 -2.39
C ALA A 8 7.67 -1.63 -1.14
N ARG A 9 7.67 -0.30 -1.31
CA ARG A 9 7.51 0.66 -0.21
C ARG A 9 6.16 0.49 0.49
N LEU A 10 5.07 0.36 -0.27
CA LEU A 10 3.73 0.13 0.29
C LEU A 10 3.64 -1.19 1.05
N ALA A 11 4.25 -2.26 0.53
CA ALA A 11 4.31 -3.55 1.21
C ALA A 11 5.06 -3.46 2.55
N ARG A 12 6.21 -2.77 2.58
CA ARG A 12 6.94 -2.48 3.82
C ARG A 12 6.11 -1.64 4.80
N TYR A 13 5.46 -0.59 4.32
CA TYR A 13 4.64 0.28 5.15
C TYR A 13 3.44 -0.43 5.77
N LEU A 14 2.79 -1.30 5.01
CA LEU A 14 1.66 -2.10 5.52
C LEU A 14 2.10 -3.31 6.35
N GLY A 15 3.41 -3.60 6.43
CA GLY A 15 3.94 -4.80 7.07
C GLY A 15 3.42 -6.08 6.42
N LEU A 16 3.20 -6.07 5.10
CA LEU A 16 2.61 -7.17 4.35
C LEU A 16 3.57 -7.71 3.30
N PRO A 17 3.55 -9.04 3.04
CA PRO A 17 4.25 -9.57 1.89
C PRO A 17 3.63 -9.03 0.60
N ARG A 18 4.49 -8.78 -0.40
CA ARG A 18 4.09 -8.21 -1.71
C ARG A 18 3.00 -9.02 -2.41
N GLN A 19 2.95 -10.32 -2.16
CA GLN A 19 1.97 -11.25 -2.72
C GLN A 19 0.57 -11.00 -2.13
N ARG A 20 0.45 -10.91 -0.79
CA ARG A 20 -0.80 -10.51 -0.12
C ARG A 20 -1.32 -9.16 -0.59
N LEU A 21 -0.42 -8.20 -0.82
CA LEU A 21 -0.79 -6.91 -1.39
C LEU A 21 -1.39 -7.05 -2.80
N GLN A 22 -0.90 -8.00 -3.61
CA GLN A 22 -1.45 -8.28 -4.92
C GLN A 22 -2.81 -8.97 -4.84
N ASP A 23 -2.97 -9.94 -3.94
CA ASP A 23 -4.24 -10.61 -3.70
C ASP A 23 -5.32 -9.61 -3.27
N CYS A 24 -5.01 -8.70 -2.33
CA CYS A 24 -5.98 -7.70 -1.89
C CYS A 24 -6.30 -6.64 -2.95
N LEU A 25 -5.27 -6.09 -3.62
CA LEU A 25 -5.46 -4.93 -4.52
C LEU A 25 -5.80 -5.30 -5.96
N LYS A 26 -5.27 -6.43 -6.47
CA LYS A 26 -5.43 -6.83 -7.88
C LYS A 26 -6.42 -7.97 -8.03
N ALA A 27 -6.25 -9.05 -7.26
CA ALA A 27 -7.12 -10.21 -7.35
C ALA A 27 -8.44 -10.03 -6.60
N ARG A 28 -8.45 -9.11 -5.61
CA ARG A 28 -9.59 -8.86 -4.70
C ARG A 28 -10.09 -10.13 -4.00
N THR A 29 -9.21 -11.12 -3.87
CA THR A 29 -9.43 -12.44 -3.26
C THR A 29 -9.20 -12.45 -1.76
N ALA A 30 -8.56 -11.40 -1.24
CA ALA A 30 -8.28 -11.21 0.17
C ALA A 30 -8.67 -9.79 0.60
N CYS A 31 -9.07 -9.62 1.86
CA CYS A 31 -9.36 -8.31 2.44
C CYS A 31 -8.22 -7.90 3.39
N LEU A 32 -7.95 -6.61 3.47
CA LEU A 32 -7.07 -6.05 4.47
C LEU A 32 -7.82 -5.92 5.79
N ASP A 33 -7.13 -6.18 6.89
CA ASP A 33 -7.64 -5.87 8.23
C ASP A 33 -7.94 -4.36 8.37
N ALA A 34 -8.79 -3.98 9.33
CA ALA A 34 -9.15 -2.59 9.59
C ALA A 34 -7.92 -1.68 9.78
N GLU A 35 -6.92 -2.13 10.54
CA GLU A 35 -5.69 -1.35 10.78
C GLU A 35 -4.90 -1.09 9.49
N ARG A 36 -4.75 -2.15 8.67
CA ARG A 36 -4.02 -2.08 7.39
C ARG A 36 -4.78 -1.26 6.35
N THR A 37 -6.10 -1.32 6.36
CA THR A 37 -6.95 -0.49 5.52
C THR A 37 -6.78 0.98 5.88
N LEU A 38 -6.75 1.32 7.17
CA LEU A 38 -6.50 2.69 7.63
C LEU A 38 -5.12 3.20 7.21
N ARG A 39 -4.08 2.38 7.37
CA ARG A 39 -2.72 2.71 6.86
C ARG A 39 -2.74 2.92 5.35
N LEU A 40 -3.38 2.04 4.57
CA LEU A 40 -3.50 2.20 3.12
C LEU A 40 -4.19 3.51 2.74
N LEU A 41 -5.29 3.87 3.42
CA LEU A 41 -6.00 5.12 3.20
C LEU A 41 -5.12 6.34 3.50
N CYS A 42 -4.40 6.32 4.62
CA CYS A 42 -3.42 7.36 4.97
C CYS A 42 -2.37 7.52 3.85
N TRP A 43 -1.84 6.41 3.35
CA TRP A 43 -0.91 6.41 2.22
C TRP A 43 -1.49 7.03 0.95
N VAL A 44 -2.73 6.68 0.59
CA VAL A 44 -3.42 7.28 -0.57
C VAL A 44 -3.63 8.78 -0.38
N MET A 45 -4.02 9.23 0.82
CA MET A 45 -4.22 10.65 1.12
C MET A 45 -2.92 11.45 0.94
N HIS A 46 -1.81 10.97 1.50
CA HIS A 46 -0.50 11.62 1.32
C HIS A 46 -0.09 11.68 -0.16
N ARG A 47 -0.27 10.57 -0.90
CA ARG A 47 0.04 10.53 -2.34
C ARG A 47 -0.81 11.50 -3.14
N ARG A 48 -2.08 11.69 -2.78
CA ARG A 48 -2.98 12.68 -3.39
C ARG A 48 -2.53 14.12 -3.13
N GLN A 49 -1.90 14.37 -1.98
CA GLN A 49 -1.30 15.68 -1.63
C GLN A 49 0.09 15.90 -2.27
N GLY A 50 0.55 14.99 -3.13
CA GLY A 50 1.89 15.07 -3.73
C GLY A 50 3.04 14.74 -2.76
N ARG A 51 2.72 14.25 -1.56
CA ARG A 51 3.71 13.85 -0.54
C ARG A 51 3.96 12.35 -0.67
N ASP A 52 5.22 11.94 -0.81
CA ASP A 52 5.58 10.53 -0.62
C ASP A 52 5.76 10.31 0.88
N ILE A 53 5.09 9.32 1.46
CA ILE A 53 5.38 8.97 2.85
C ILE A 53 6.74 8.27 2.84
N ALA A 54 7.77 9.05 3.14
CA ALA A 54 9.08 8.54 3.49
C ALA A 54 9.02 8.07 4.94
N PHE A 55 9.32 6.79 5.15
CA PHE A 55 9.59 6.20 6.46
C PHE A 55 11.08 5.96 6.52
#